data_AF-A0A4R8K5C0-F1
#
_entry.id   AF-A0A4R8K5C0-F1
#
_cell.length_a   1.000
_cell.length_b   1.000
_cell.length_c   1.000
_cell.angle_alpha   90.00
_cell.angle_beta   90.00
_cell.angle_gamma   90.00
#
_symmetry.space_group_name_H-M   'P 1'
#
loop_
_entity.id
_entity.type
_entity.pdbx_description
1 polymer ?
#
loop_
_entity_poly.entity_id
_entity_poly.type
_entity_poly.pdbx_seq_one_letter_code
_entity_poly.pdbx_strand_id
1 'polypeptide(L)'
;MTDKKKADPKASRNDTNNSSSDGGHLIRFLDAVKNASERVRIDVKTYRGNTYIDIRVWYVDAAGEYHPSSKGVMVKPTLAPELLRGIALAAQSFDPKEAA
;
A
#
# COMPACT_ATOMS: atom_id res chain seq x y z
N MET A 1 27.04 -38.90 23.45
CA MET A 1 27.92 -38.25 22.46
C MET A 1 27.36 -38.62 21.11
N THR A 2 26.67 -37.75 20.37
CA THR A 2 27.08 -36.41 19.96
C THR A 2 25.86 -35.57 19.57
N ASP A 3 25.80 -34.35 20.09
CA ASP A 3 24.92 -33.27 19.69
C ASP A 3 25.10 -32.89 18.20
N LYS A 4 23.99 -32.69 17.47
CA LYS A 4 23.93 -31.72 16.36
C LYS A 4 22.55 -31.07 16.28
N LYS A 5 22.43 -30.01 17.08
CA LYS A 5 21.59 -28.82 16.84
C LYS A 5 21.55 -28.48 15.34
N LYS A 6 20.37 -28.46 14.73
CA LYS A 6 20.13 -27.71 13.49
C LYS A 6 19.07 -26.66 13.77
N ALA A 7 19.54 -25.42 13.70
CA ALA A 7 18.79 -24.20 13.89
C ALA A 7 17.90 -23.91 12.69
N ASP A 8 16.72 -23.37 12.97
CA ASP A 8 15.84 -22.71 12.02
C ASP A 8 16.57 -21.54 11.34
N PRO A 9 16.53 -21.42 10.00
CA PRO A 9 16.99 -20.21 9.35
C PRO A 9 15.82 -19.36 8.87
N LYS A 10 15.71 -18.19 9.52
CA LYS A 10 15.36 -16.87 8.95
C LYS A 10 13.88 -16.67 8.64
N ALA A 11 13.12 -16.05 9.54
CA ALA A 11 13.06 -14.58 9.68
C ALA A 11 12.95 -13.88 8.31
N SER A 12 11.74 -13.84 7.75
CA SER A 12 11.39 -12.81 6.78
C SER A 12 11.37 -11.49 7.54
N ARG A 13 12.48 -10.77 7.41
CA ARG A 13 12.66 -9.44 7.97
C ARG A 13 11.62 -8.53 7.33
N ASN A 14 10.64 -8.08 8.12
CA ASN A 14 9.94 -6.85 7.79
C ASN A 14 10.95 -5.72 7.95
N ASP A 15 11.62 -5.37 6.86
CA ASP A 15 12.47 -4.19 6.76
C ASP A 15 11.57 -2.95 6.80
N THR A 16 11.06 -2.63 8.00
CA THR A 16 10.47 -1.34 8.29
C THR A 16 11.61 -0.35 8.49
N ASN A 17 12.27 0.03 7.38
CA ASN A 17 13.18 1.16 7.35
C ASN A 17 12.37 2.44 7.53
N ASN A 18 12.14 2.80 8.79
CA ASN A 18 11.59 4.09 9.15
C ASN A 18 12.75 5.10 9.25
N SER A 19 13.14 5.65 8.10
CA SER A 19 14.10 6.75 8.03
C SER A 19 13.41 8.03 8.47
N SER A 20 13.65 8.39 9.73
CA SER A 20 13.22 9.63 10.36
C SER A 20 13.79 10.84 9.62
N SER A 21 12.95 11.48 8.82
CA SER A 21 13.09 12.90 8.46
C SER A 21 11.78 13.57 8.84
N ASP A 22 11.86 14.74 9.46
CA ASP A 22 10.81 15.63 9.96
C ASP A 22 9.76 16.05 8.89
N GLY A 23 9.08 15.06 8.30
CA GLY A 23 8.16 15.16 7.18
C GLY A 23 6.95 14.30 7.48
N GLY A 24 5.76 14.84 7.19
CA GLY A 24 4.47 14.36 7.65
C GLY A 24 4.35 12.83 7.77
N HIS A 25 3.86 12.38 8.92
CA HIS A 25 3.67 10.97 9.24
C HIS A 25 2.92 10.26 8.11
N LEU A 26 3.60 9.33 7.43
CA LEU A 26 3.02 8.48 6.39
C LEU A 26 3.01 7.03 6.89
N ILE A 27 1.82 6.44 6.95
CA ILE A 27 1.65 5.01 7.23
C ILE A 27 1.10 4.34 5.97
N ARG A 28 1.82 3.36 5.42
CA ARG A 28 1.38 2.60 4.25
C ARG A 28 0.60 1.35 4.68
N PHE A 29 -0.58 1.17 4.10
CA PHE A 29 -1.47 0.02 4.34
C PHE A 29 -1.53 -0.94 3.16
N LEU A 30 -1.27 -0.46 1.94
CA LEU A 30 -1.25 -1.29 0.73
C LEU A 30 -0.15 -0.82 -0.23
N ASP A 31 0.54 -1.78 -0.83
CA ASP A 31 1.36 -1.61 -2.03
C ASP A 31 1.10 -2.80 -2.97
N ALA A 32 0.22 -2.62 -3.96
CA ALA A 32 -0.20 -3.66 -4.87
C ALA A 32 0.31 -3.39 -6.30
N VAL A 33 0.84 -4.41 -6.97
CA VAL A 33 1.22 -4.32 -8.38
C VAL A 33 -0.03 -4.23 -9.25
N LYS A 34 -0.16 -3.14 -10.02
CA LYS A 34 -1.26 -2.96 -10.98
C LYS A 34 -0.89 -3.52 -12.35
N ASN A 35 0.35 -3.29 -12.76
CA ASN A 35 0.97 -3.83 -13.98
C ASN A 35 2.49 -3.72 -13.85
N ALA A 36 3.23 -4.01 -14.94
CA ALA A 36 4.70 -4.04 -14.92
C ALA A 36 5.38 -2.74 -14.44
N SER A 37 4.76 -1.58 -14.66
CA SER A 37 5.35 -0.27 -14.33
C SER A 37 4.56 0.53 -13.29
N GLU A 38 3.36 0.10 -12.91
CA GLU A 38 2.48 0.83 -11.98
C GLU A 38 2.12 0.00 -10.75
N ARG A 39 2.01 0.69 -9.61
CA ARG A 39 1.53 0.17 -8.33
C ARG A 39 0.38 1.02 -7.81
N VAL A 40 -0.56 0.42 -7.09
CA VAL A 40 -1.55 1.15 -6.30
C VAL A 40 -1.12 1.12 -4.84
N ARG A 41 -1.02 2.30 -4.22
CA ARG A 41 -0.71 2.45 -2.81
C ARG A 41 -1.89 3.06 -2.05
N ILE A 42 -2.05 2.62 -0.81
CA ILE A 42 -2.96 3.21 0.17
C ILE A 42 -2.12 3.67 1.34
N ASP A 43 -2.04 4.98 1.52
CA ASP A 43 -1.23 5.63 2.56
C ASP A 43 -2.13 6.53 3.42
N VAL A 44 -1.93 6.53 4.74
CA VAL A 44 -2.44 7.59 5.63
C VAL A 44 -1.37 8.64 5.75
N LYS A 45 -1.70 9.91 5.48
CA LYS A 45 -0.75 11.02 5.57
C LYS A 45 -1.34 12.24 6.23
N THR A 46 -0.51 12.99 6.94
CA THR A 46 -0.87 14.31 7.49
C THR A 46 -0.36 15.42 6.59
N TYR A 47 -1.25 16.28 6.13
CA TYR A 47 -0.93 17.46 5.32
C TYR A 47 -1.62 18.70 5.91
N ARG A 48 -0.82 19.72 6.26
CA ARG A 48 -1.29 20.98 6.87
C ARG A 48 -2.25 20.75 8.05
N GLY A 49 -1.84 19.88 8.99
CA GLY A 49 -2.62 19.55 10.19
C GLY A 49 -3.85 18.65 9.96
N ASN A 50 -4.11 18.22 8.73
CA ASN A 50 -5.25 17.36 8.41
C ASN A 50 -4.77 15.97 7.99
N THR A 51 -5.44 14.93 8.50
CA THR A 51 -5.17 13.54 8.12
C THR A 51 -6.02 13.16 6.91
N TYR A 52 -5.39 12.48 5.95
CA TYR A 52 -6.02 11.96 4.74
C TYR A 52 -5.60 10.52 4.51
N ILE A 53 -6.51 9.75 3.90
CA ILE A 53 -6.19 8.48 3.26
C ILE A 53 -5.97 8.80 1.77
N ASP A 54 -4.77 8.57 1.25
CA ASP A 54 -4.41 8.73 -0.15
C ASP A 54 -4.38 7.36 -0.83
N ILE A 55 -5.23 7.21 -1.84
CA ILE A 55 -5.29 6.02 -2.70
C ILE A 55 -4.78 6.46 -4.07
N ARG A 56 -3.59 6.02 -4.46
CA ARG A 56 -2.88 6.60 -5.61
C ARG A 56 -2.12 5.57 -6.41
N VAL A 57 -2.09 5.78 -7.72
CA VAL A 57 -1.20 5.05 -8.63
C VAL A 57 0.19 5.68 -8.58
N TRP A 58 1.18 4.85 -8.35
CA TRP A 58 2.61 5.16 -8.44
C TRP A 58 3.18 4.50 -9.68
N TYR A 59 4.07 5.17 -10.39
CA TYR A 59 4.76 4.63 -11.57
C TYR A 59 6.26 4.54 -11.30
N VAL A 60 6.92 3.57 -11.91
CA VAL A 60 8.37 3.44 -11.88
C VAL A 60 8.99 4.25 -13.03
N ASP A 61 10.05 4.98 -12.75
CA ASP A 61 10.85 5.65 -13.78
C ASP A 61 11.95 4.73 -14.36
N ALA A 62 12.76 5.27 -15.28
CA ALA A 62 13.86 4.53 -15.89
C ALA A 62 14.99 4.16 -14.91
N ALA A 63 15.09 4.86 -13.77
CA ALA A 63 16.05 4.57 -12.71
C ALA A 63 15.53 3.50 -11.73
N GLY A 64 14.28 3.06 -11.87
CA GLY A 64 13.66 2.11 -10.97
C GLY A 64 13.00 2.76 -9.75
N GLU A 65 12.90 4.08 -9.70
CA GLU A 65 12.30 4.82 -8.59
C GLU A 65 10.81 5.01 -8.80
N TYR A 66 10.04 4.84 -7.71
CA TYR A 66 8.59 5.01 -7.76
C TYR A 66 8.19 6.44 -7.45
N HIS A 67 7.39 7.04 -8.33
CA HIS A 67 6.85 8.38 -8.19
C HIS A 67 5.31 8.37 -8.12
N PRO A 68 4.70 9.24 -7.30
CA PRO A 68 3.25 9.34 -7.24
C PRO A 68 2.74 9.99 -8.53
N SER A 69 1.75 9.38 -9.17
CA SER A 69 1.07 10.02 -10.31
C SER A 69 -0.03 10.98 -9.86
N SER A 70 -0.56 11.77 -10.78
CA SER A 70 -1.80 12.53 -10.56
C SER A 70 -3.03 11.64 -10.41
N LYS A 71 -2.98 10.36 -10.84
CA LYS A 71 -4.08 9.40 -10.76
C LYS A 71 -4.23 8.88 -9.33
N GLY A 72 -5.16 9.48 -8.59
CA GLY A 72 -5.46 9.06 -7.23
C GLY A 72 -6.38 10.04 -6.52
N VAL A 73 -6.88 9.64 -5.36
CA VAL A 73 -7.80 10.42 -4.55
C VAL A 73 -7.30 10.50 -3.12
N MET A 74 -7.40 11.69 -2.52
CA MET A 74 -7.26 11.87 -1.08
C MET A 74 -8.65 11.99 -0.47
N VAL A 75 -8.94 11.17 0.52
CA VAL A 75 -10.22 11.20 1.24
C VAL A 75 -9.98 11.49 2.71
N LYS A 76 -10.93 12.17 3.35
CA LYS A 76 -10.92 12.32 4.81
C LYS A 76 -11.22 10.96 5.46
N PRO A 77 -10.63 10.65 6.62
CA PRO A 77 -10.92 9.43 7.36
C PRO A 77 -12.42 9.21 7.65
N THR A 78 -13.19 10.28 7.78
CA THR A 78 -14.64 10.23 7.99
C THR A 78 -15.41 9.61 6.82
N LEU A 79 -14.88 9.66 5.59
CA LEU A 79 -15.49 9.06 4.39
C LEU A 79 -15.07 7.58 4.21
N ALA A 80 -14.07 7.11 4.95
CA ALA A 80 -13.49 5.79 4.76
C ALA A 80 -14.50 4.63 4.93
N PRO A 81 -15.42 4.64 5.92
CA PRO A 81 -16.37 3.53 6.09
C PRO A 81 -17.31 3.38 4.89
N GLU A 82 -17.79 4.49 4.33
CA GLU A 82 -18.67 4.49 3.17
C GLU A 82 -17.93 4.04 1.91
N LEU A 83 -16.71 4.54 1.71
CA LEU A 83 -15.86 4.12 0.60
C LEU A 83 -15.55 2.61 0.67
N LEU A 84 -15.19 2.11 1.84
CA LEU A 84 -14.93 0.69 2.05
C LEU A 84 -16.16 -0.16 1.72
N ARG A 85 -17.35 0.27 2.16
CA ARG A 85 -18.61 -0.41 1.85
C ARG A 85 -18.88 -0.43 0.34
N GLY A 86 -18.69 0.70 -0.35
CA GLY A 86 -18.87 0.79 -1.80
C GLY A 86 -17.92 -0.16 -2.55
N ILE A 87 -16.64 -0.20 -2.17
CA ILE A 87 -15.66 -1.12 -2.75
C ILE A 87 -16.05 -2.58 -2.48
N ALA A 88 -16.46 -2.91 -1.26
CA ALA A 88 -16.86 -4.27 -0.90
C ALA A 88 -18.10 -4.76 -1.67
N LEU A 89 -19.07 -3.88 -1.93
CA LEU A 89 -20.23 -4.19 -2.77
C LEU A 89 -19.84 -4.35 -4.24
N ALA A 90 -19.00 -3.46 -4.77
CA ALA A 90 -18.49 -3.57 -6.14
C ALA A 90 -17.72 -4.89 -6.34
N ALA A 91 -16.88 -5.28 -5.39
CA ALA A 91 -16.14 -6.54 -5.44
C ALA A 91 -17.06 -7.78 -5.54
N GLN A 92 -18.25 -7.73 -4.93
CA GLN A 92 -19.24 -8.81 -5.01
C GLN A 92 -20.02 -8.81 -6.34
N SER A 93 -20.12 -7.67 -7.02
CA SER A 93 -20.86 -7.57 -8.28
C SER A 93 -20.15 -8.15 -9.50
N PHE A 94 -18.84 -8.38 -9.41
CA PHE A 94 -18.10 -9.03 -10.49
C PHE A 94 -18.24 -10.56 -10.36
N ASP A 95 -18.99 -11.18 -11.28
CA ASP A 95 -18.99 -12.64 -11.46
C ASP A 95 -17.70 -13.03 -12.22
N PRO A 96 -16.78 -13.81 -11.61
CA PRO A 96 -15.49 -14.15 -12.23
C PRO A 96 -15.60 -14.97 -13.52
N LYS A 97 -16.80 -15.41 -13.93
CA LYS A 97 -17.01 -16.18 -15.17
C LYS A 97 -17.00 -15.37 -16.47
N GLU A 98 -17.14 -14.04 -16.42
CA GLU A 98 -17.07 -13.20 -17.64
C GLU A 98 -15.66 -12.70 -17.97
N ALA A 99 -14.67 -12.96 -17.10
CA ALA A 99 -13.30 -12.47 -17.25
C ALA A 99 -12.29 -13.57 -17.65
N ALA A 100 -12.76 -14.77 -18.01
CA ALA A 100 -11.95 -15.93 -18.41
C ALA A 100 -12.07 -16.23 -19.92
#